data_AF-A0AAF3FRN1-F1
#
_entry.id   AF-A0AAF3FRN1-F1
#
_cell.length_a   1.000
_cell.length_b   1.000
_cell.length_c   1.000
_cell.angle_alpha   90.00
_cell.angle_beta   90.00
_cell.angle_gamma   90.00
#
_symmetry.space_group_name_H-M   'P 1'
#
loop_
_entity.id
_entity.type
_entity.pdbx_description
1 polymer ?
#
loop_
_entity_poly.entity_id
_entity_poly.type
_entity_poly.pdbx_seq_one_letter_code
_entity_poly.pdbx_strand_id
1 'polypeptide(L)'
;MIGNYTQTLWGSVHAKKLYNGITEAICPFIAVPVVLLMEKVEVDWKKWGELFLCLMSLIDGAFLIIMSQTGSIYVMYVCYIFYRVIYQAMITVAQFNLASRLRTSSFGLVFGLNTFVALVMQSILTAVVADEHGLALAIRPQFVVYSCFHGVIALIFSGPIFWRVIKWIRGFSKK
;
A
#
# COMPACT_ATOMS: atom_id res chain seq x y z
N MET A 1 0.99 9.21 -3.29
CA MET A 1 2.37 9.46 -3.75
C MET A 1 2.70 8.71 -5.03
N ILE A 2 2.70 7.38 -5.04
CA ILE A 2 3.17 6.56 -6.18
C ILE A 2 2.44 6.90 -7.49
N GLY A 3 1.12 7.09 -7.45
CA GLY A 3 0.36 7.53 -8.63
C GLY A 3 0.85 8.85 -9.27
N ASN A 4 1.41 9.78 -8.49
CA ASN A 4 1.91 11.06 -9.00
C ASN A 4 3.24 10.91 -9.75
N TYR A 5 4.01 9.85 -9.46
CA TYR A 5 5.36 9.63 -9.99
C TYR A 5 5.44 8.46 -10.97
N THR A 6 4.40 7.62 -11.04
CA THR A 6 4.33 6.48 -11.96
C THR A 6 4.42 6.90 -13.42
N GLN A 7 3.77 7.99 -13.84
CA GLN A 7 3.88 8.46 -15.23
C GLN A 7 5.32 8.88 -15.57
N THR A 8 6.02 9.54 -14.65
CA THR A 8 7.43 9.88 -14.78
C THR A 8 8.31 8.63 -14.87
N LEU A 9 8.02 7.61 -14.06
CA LEU A 9 8.75 6.34 -14.10
C LEU A 9 8.56 5.63 -15.45
N TRP A 10 7.33 5.57 -15.96
CA TRP A 10 7.04 5.02 -17.27
C TRP A 10 7.74 5.78 -18.39
N GLY A 11 7.79 7.11 -18.30
CA GLY A 11 8.52 7.97 -19.23
C GLY A 11 10.04 7.74 -19.24
N SER A 12 10.61 7.19 -18.17
CA SER A 12 12.04 6.83 -18.12
C SER A 12 12.38 5.63 -19.02
N VAL A 13 11.38 4.86 -19.46
CA VAL A 13 11.54 3.76 -20.39
C VAL A 13 11.21 4.27 -21.79
N HIS A 14 12.16 4.18 -22.72
CA HIS A 14 12.00 4.62 -24.12
C HIS A 14 11.09 3.66 -24.91
N ALA A 15 9.82 3.56 -24.53
CA ALA A 15 8.83 2.67 -25.14
C ALA A 15 8.19 3.30 -26.38
N LYS A 16 8.04 2.53 -27.46
CA LYS A 16 7.41 2.99 -28.72
C LYS A 16 5.89 3.21 -28.60
N LYS A 17 5.23 2.51 -27.68
CA LYS A 17 3.78 2.63 -27.44
C LYS A 17 3.54 2.78 -25.95
N LEU A 18 2.82 3.84 -25.58
CA LEU A 18 2.42 4.13 -24.21
C LEU A 18 0.92 3.97 -24.07
N TYR A 19 0.51 3.20 -23.06
CA TYR A 19 -0.90 2.93 -22.74
C TYR A 19 -1.28 3.46 -21.34
N ASN A 20 -0.54 4.46 -20.84
CA ASN A 20 -0.64 5.01 -19.48
C ASN A 20 -2.09 5.26 -19.05
N GLY A 21 -2.87 6.00 -19.86
CA GLY A 21 -4.25 6.34 -19.52
C GLY A 21 -5.18 5.12 -19.45
N ILE A 22 -4.99 4.13 -20.34
CA ILE A 22 -5.76 2.88 -20.29
C ILE A 22 -5.39 2.09 -19.03
N THR A 23 -4.09 1.97 -18.72
CA THR A 23 -3.60 1.31 -17.51
C THR A 23 -4.18 1.95 -16.25
N GLU A 24 -4.21 3.28 -16.18
CA GLU A 24 -4.78 4.02 -15.06
C GLU A 24 -6.30 3.84 -14.95
N ALA A 25 -7.03 3.78 -16.07
CA ALA A 25 -8.48 3.55 -16.08
C ALA A 25 -8.88 2.12 -15.68
N ILE A 26 -8.07 1.11 -16.01
CA ILE A 26 -8.31 -0.29 -15.62
C ILE A 26 -8.19 -0.47 -14.10
N CYS A 27 -7.31 0.28 -13.43
CA CYS A 27 -7.08 0.16 -12.00
C CYS A 27 -8.37 0.29 -11.16
N PRO A 28 -9.16 1.39 -11.24
CA PRO A 28 -10.42 1.50 -10.51
C PRO A 28 -11.47 0.51 -11.01
N PHE A 29 -11.48 0.18 -12.30
CA PHE A 29 -12.43 -0.80 -12.88
C PHE A 29 -12.29 -2.19 -12.23
N ILE A 30 -11.06 -2.59 -11.88
CA ILE A 30 -10.80 -3.85 -11.16
C ILE A 30 -10.93 -3.65 -9.65
N ALA A 31 -10.41 -2.55 -9.10
CA ALA A 31 -10.38 -2.33 -7.65
C ALA A 31 -11.78 -2.20 -7.03
N VAL A 32 -12.73 -1.54 -7.71
CA VAL A 32 -14.10 -1.34 -7.19
C VAL A 32 -14.82 -2.67 -6.95
N PRO A 33 -14.93 -3.59 -7.93
CA PRO A 33 -15.52 -4.91 -7.69
C PRO A 33 -14.83 -5.68 -6.56
N VAL A 34 -13.50 -5.65 -6.48
CA VAL A 34 -12.73 -6.34 -5.42
C VAL A 34 -13.11 -5.81 -4.05
N VAL A 35 -13.13 -4.48 -3.86
CA VAL A 35 -13.51 -3.86 -2.60
C VAL A 35 -14.96 -4.19 -2.23
N LEU A 36 -15.89 -4.08 -3.17
CA LEU A 36 -17.30 -4.42 -2.92
C LEU A 36 -17.50 -5.89 -2.54
N LEU A 37 -16.71 -6.80 -3.12
CA LEU A 37 -16.73 -8.21 -2.72
C LEU A 37 -16.18 -8.40 -1.31
N MET A 38 -15.10 -7.72 -0.94
CA MET A 38 -14.53 -7.79 0.42
C MET A 38 -15.50 -7.32 1.51
N GLU A 39 -16.43 -6.40 1.18
CA GLU A 39 -17.50 -5.98 2.08
C GLU A 39 -18.60 -7.04 2.24
N LYS A 40 -18.82 -7.87 1.22
CA LYS A 40 -19.85 -8.92 1.21
C LYS A 40 -19.37 -10.25 1.78
N VAL A 41 -18.08 -10.54 1.70
CA VAL A 41 -17.52 -11.79 2.24
C VAL A 41 -17.39 -11.66 3.76
N GLU A 42 -17.93 -12.64 4.49
CA GLU A 42 -17.86 -12.73 5.95
C GLU A 42 -16.45 -13.13 6.42
N VAL A 43 -15.47 -12.26 6.22
CA VAL A 43 -14.12 -12.41 6.79
C VAL A 43 -14.06 -11.73 8.14
N ASP A 44 -13.57 -12.44 9.17
CA ASP A 44 -13.23 -11.83 10.45
C ASP A 44 -11.96 -10.97 10.31
N TRP A 45 -12.13 -9.74 9.81
CA TRP A 45 -11.06 -8.77 9.62
C TRP A 45 -10.38 -8.35 10.92
N LYS A 46 -11.05 -8.49 12.08
CA LYS A 46 -10.41 -8.26 13.39
C LYS A 46 -9.34 -9.30 13.68
N LYS A 47 -9.57 -10.56 13.28
CA LYS A 47 -8.62 -11.66 13.45
C LYS A 47 -7.54 -11.67 12.36
N TRP A 48 -7.95 -11.56 11.09
CA TRP A 48 -7.07 -11.79 9.94
C TRP A 48 -6.51 -10.52 9.30
N GLY A 49 -7.09 -9.34 9.60
CA GLY A 49 -6.72 -8.10 8.93
C GLY A 49 -5.27 -7.68 9.16
N GLU A 50 -4.70 -7.89 10.35
CA GLU A 50 -3.28 -7.62 10.59
C GLU A 50 -2.36 -8.49 9.73
N LEU A 51 -2.69 -9.78 9.55
CA LEU A 51 -1.94 -10.69 8.68
C LEU A 51 -2.08 -10.29 7.22
N PHE A 52 -3.30 -9.96 6.78
CA PHE A 52 -3.56 -9.48 5.43
C PHE A 52 -2.74 -8.21 5.13
N LEU A 53 -2.79 -7.21 6.00
CA LEU A 53 -2.04 -5.95 5.85
C LEU A 53 -0.53 -6.19 5.81
N CYS A 54 -0.01 -7.10 6.65
CA CYS A 54 1.40 -7.46 6.65
C CYS A 54 1.84 -8.08 5.31
N LEU A 55 1.13 -9.11 4.85
CA LEU A 55 1.48 -9.85 3.63
C LEU A 55 1.32 -8.99 2.37
N MET A 56 0.19 -8.30 2.26
CA MET A 56 -0.10 -7.44 1.12
C MET A 56 0.86 -6.24 1.03
N SER A 57 1.29 -5.70 2.18
CA SER A 57 2.32 -4.65 2.18
C SER A 57 3.65 -5.15 1.61
N LEU A 58 4.09 -6.36 1.95
CA LEU A 58 5.30 -6.94 1.38
C LEU A 58 5.18 -7.18 -0.14
N ILE A 59 4.01 -7.64 -0.59
CA ILE A 59 3.72 -7.85 -2.01
C ILE A 59 3.75 -6.52 -2.77
N ASP A 60 3.11 -5.48 -2.25
CA ASP A 60 3.16 -4.14 -2.85
C ASP A 60 4.60 -3.59 -2.89
N GLY A 61 5.36 -3.76 -1.80
CA GLY A 61 6.77 -3.42 -1.75
C GLY A 61 7.57 -4.14 -2.85
N ALA A 62 7.33 -5.43 -3.06
CA ALA A 62 7.97 -6.20 -4.13
C ALA A 62 7.60 -5.68 -5.53
N PHE A 63 6.32 -5.34 -5.78
CA PHE A 63 5.92 -4.74 -7.04
C PHE A 63 6.63 -3.42 -7.31
N LEU A 64 6.81 -2.56 -6.30
CA LEU A 64 7.55 -1.31 -6.44
C LEU A 64 9.03 -1.52 -6.77
N ILE A 65 9.68 -2.53 -6.18
CA ILE A 65 11.06 -2.91 -6.54
C ILE A 65 11.13 -3.39 -7.98
N ILE A 66 10.21 -4.28 -8.39
CA ILE A 66 10.16 -4.78 -9.77
C ILE A 66 9.97 -3.62 -10.76
N MET A 67 9.05 -2.70 -10.47
CA MET A 67 8.84 -1.48 -11.27
C MET A 67 10.09 -0.60 -11.32
N SER A 68 10.80 -0.46 -10.21
CA SER A 68 12.04 0.33 -10.15
C SER A 68 13.17 -0.27 -11.00
N GLN A 69 13.26 -1.60 -11.09
CA GLN A 69 14.39 -2.27 -11.77
C GLN A 69 14.11 -2.67 -13.22
N THR A 70 12.84 -2.87 -13.59
CA THR A 70 12.52 -3.34 -14.95
C THR A 70 12.76 -2.27 -16.01
N GLY A 71 13.22 -2.71 -17.18
CA GLY A 71 13.25 -1.92 -18.42
C GLY A 71 12.02 -2.12 -19.31
N SER A 72 11.07 -2.97 -18.91
CA SER A 72 9.88 -3.29 -19.72
C SER A 72 8.66 -2.52 -19.22
N ILE A 73 8.11 -1.65 -20.08
CA ILE A 73 6.91 -0.87 -19.79
C ILE A 73 5.70 -1.77 -19.49
N TYR A 74 5.60 -2.93 -20.16
CA TYR A 74 4.50 -3.88 -19.95
C TYR A 74 4.56 -4.50 -18.54
N VAL A 75 5.76 -4.84 -18.06
CA VAL A 75 5.95 -5.33 -16.69
C VAL A 75 5.58 -4.24 -15.69
N MET A 76 5.94 -2.98 -15.95
CA MET A 76 5.55 -1.85 -15.09
C MET A 76 4.04 -1.67 -15.03
N TYR A 77 3.33 -1.78 -16.16
CA TYR A 77 1.87 -1.66 -16.20
C TYR A 77 1.18 -2.76 -15.40
N VAL A 78 1.60 -4.02 -15.59
CA VAL A 78 1.02 -5.15 -14.87
C VAL A 78 1.25 -5.00 -13.36
N CYS A 79 2.49 -4.70 -12.95
CA CYS A 79 2.82 -4.48 -11.54
C CYS A 79 2.01 -3.31 -10.96
N TYR A 80 1.88 -2.20 -11.69
CA TYR A 80 1.11 -1.05 -11.24
C TYR A 80 -0.36 -1.37 -11.03
N ILE A 81 -0.99 -2.13 -11.94
CA ILE A 81 -2.41 -2.53 -11.79
C ILE A 81 -2.60 -3.36 -10.51
N PHE A 82 -1.77 -4.39 -10.30
CA PHE A 82 -1.84 -5.21 -9.09
C PHE A 82 -1.58 -4.39 -7.82
N TYR A 83 -0.53 -3.58 -7.82
CA TYR A 83 -0.22 -2.65 -6.74
C TYR A 83 -1.44 -1.77 -6.40
N ARG A 84 -2.09 -1.17 -7.39
CA ARG A 84 -3.25 -0.28 -7.16
C ARG A 84 -4.45 -1.01 -6.55
N VAL A 85 -4.71 -2.23 -7.00
CA VAL A 85 -5.83 -3.05 -6.50
C VAL A 85 -5.55 -3.50 -5.06
N ILE A 86 -4.35 -4.00 -4.79
CA ILE A 86 -3.95 -4.46 -3.45
C ILE A 86 -3.91 -3.28 -2.47
N TYR A 87 -3.33 -2.15 -2.87
CA TYR A 87 -3.31 -0.94 -2.06
C TYR A 87 -4.71 -0.47 -1.66
N GLN A 88 -5.66 -0.48 -2.59
CA GLN A 88 -7.06 -0.13 -2.29
C GLN A 88 -7.71 -1.12 -1.32
N ALA A 89 -7.47 -2.43 -1.52
CA ALA A 89 -7.95 -3.47 -0.62
C ALA A 89 -7.37 -3.32 0.81
N MET A 90 -6.08 -3.00 0.93
CA MET A 90 -5.44 -2.73 2.22
C MET A 90 -6.05 -1.53 2.92
N ILE A 91 -6.30 -0.42 2.20
CA ILE A 91 -6.99 0.74 2.78
C ILE A 91 -8.34 0.30 3.34
N THR A 92 -9.14 -0.43 2.57
CA THR A 92 -10.46 -0.91 3.03
C THR A 92 -10.35 -1.72 4.33
N VAL A 93 -9.45 -2.71 4.40
CA VAL A 93 -9.26 -3.54 5.61
C VAL A 93 -8.76 -2.73 6.80
N ALA A 94 -7.82 -1.80 6.57
CA ALA A 94 -7.31 -0.92 7.61
C ALA A 94 -8.44 -0.04 8.18
N GLN A 95 -9.33 0.47 7.32
CA GLN A 95 -10.48 1.26 7.74
C GLN A 95 -11.52 0.43 8.50
N PHE A 96 -11.81 -0.80 8.07
CA PHE A 96 -12.65 -1.73 8.84
C PHE A 96 -12.11 -1.97 10.25
N ASN A 97 -10.81 -2.25 10.35
CA ASN A 97 -10.15 -2.49 11.62
C ASN A 97 -10.16 -1.25 12.52
N LEU A 98 -9.90 -0.06 11.95
CA LEU A 98 -9.96 1.20 12.66
C LEU A 98 -11.39 1.49 13.16
N ALA A 99 -12.39 1.40 12.28
CA ALA A 99 -13.79 1.62 12.61
C ALA A 99 -14.27 0.70 13.74
N SER A 100 -13.86 -0.56 13.72
CA SER A 100 -14.27 -1.55 14.72
C SER A 100 -13.76 -1.26 16.15
N ARG A 101 -12.78 -0.35 16.29
CA ARG A 101 -12.16 0.05 17.57
C ARG A 101 -12.59 1.45 18.03
N LEU A 102 -13.35 2.19 17.23
CA LEU A 102 -13.74 3.57 17.51
C LEU A 102 -15.19 3.69 18.00
N ARG A 103 -15.47 4.75 18.74
CA ARG A 103 -16.83 5.20 19.06
C ARG A 103 -17.41 5.98 17.88
N THR A 104 -18.68 5.75 17.56
CA THR A 104 -19.37 6.35 16.41
C THR A 104 -19.36 7.89 16.43
N SER A 105 -19.39 8.51 17.62
CA SER A 105 -19.38 9.97 17.80
C SER A 105 -18.13 10.69 17.29
N SER A 106 -17.02 9.97 17.08
CA SER A 106 -15.74 10.55 16.68
C SER A 106 -15.18 9.94 15.39
N PHE A 107 -15.98 9.12 14.68
CA PHE A 107 -15.53 8.37 13.52
C PHE A 107 -15.00 9.29 12.40
N GLY A 108 -15.78 10.30 12.01
CA GLY A 108 -15.39 11.25 10.97
C GLY A 108 -14.13 12.05 11.31
N LEU A 109 -13.98 12.48 12.57
CA LEU A 109 -12.81 13.25 13.00
C LEU A 109 -11.53 12.39 12.98
N VAL A 110 -11.59 11.15 13.48
CA VAL A 110 -10.43 10.25 13.48
C VAL A 110 -10.03 9.87 12.05
N PHE A 111 -11.01 9.60 11.18
CA PHE A 111 -10.73 9.32 9.77
C PHE A 111 -10.11 10.54 9.05
N GLY A 112 -10.64 11.74 9.31
CA GLY A 112 -10.11 13.00 8.79
C GLY A 112 -8.68 13.26 9.25
N LEU A 113 -8.42 13.12 10.55
CA LEU A 113 -7.07 13.28 11.12
C LEU A 113 -6.09 12.23 10.58
N ASN A 114 -6.51 10.97 10.48
CA ASN A 114 -5.69 9.91 9.89
C ASN A 114 -5.29 10.25 8.44
N THR A 115 -6.24 10.73 7.64
CA THR A 115 -5.99 11.14 6.26
C THR A 115 -5.08 12.36 6.20
N PHE A 116 -5.31 13.35 7.08
CA PHE A 116 -4.49 14.55 7.17
C PHE A 116 -3.03 14.21 7.51
N VAL A 117 -2.80 13.38 8.53
CA VAL A 117 -1.45 12.93 8.91
C VAL A 117 -0.79 12.16 7.76
N ALA A 118 -1.53 11.30 7.07
CA ALA A 118 -1.01 10.60 5.90
C ALA A 118 -0.59 11.56 4.77
N LEU A 119 -1.37 12.62 4.52
CA LEU A 119 -1.03 13.65 3.53
C LEU A 119 0.18 14.49 3.96
N VAL A 120 0.31 14.83 5.24
CA VAL A 120 1.49 15.53 5.77
C VAL A 120 2.74 14.66 5.60
N MET A 121 2.69 13.39 5.98
CA MET A 121 3.79 12.44 5.77
C MET A 121 4.15 12.32 4.28
N GLN A 122 3.14 12.24 3.41
CA GLN A 122 3.36 12.23 1.96
C GLN A 122 4.06 13.50 1.48
N SER A 123 3.63 14.68 1.92
CA SER A 123 4.24 15.95 1.53
C SER A 123 5.69 16.07 2.00
N ILE A 124 5.98 15.67 3.24
CA ILE A 124 7.35 15.63 3.77
C ILE A 124 8.21 14.69 2.92
N LEU A 125 7.70 13.50 2.60
CA LEU A 125 8.43 12.55 1.78
C LEU A 125 8.69 13.10 0.37
N THR A 126 7.71 13.78 -0.24
CA THR A 126 7.89 14.45 -1.54
C THR A 126 9.00 15.50 -1.45
N ALA A 127 8.95 16.37 -0.43
CA ALA A 127 9.93 17.43 -0.23
C ALA A 127 11.35 16.88 -0.01
N VAL A 128 11.49 15.76 0.71
CA VAL A 128 12.80 15.16 0.99
C VAL A 128 13.32 14.38 -0.22
N VAL A 129 12.49 13.57 -0.87
CA VAL A 129 12.96 12.57 -1.85
C VAL A 129 12.93 13.05 -3.29
N ALA A 130 11.90 13.81 -3.66
CA ALA A 130 11.60 14.13 -5.05
C ALA A 130 11.83 15.60 -5.42
N ASP A 131 11.75 16.52 -4.45
CA ASP A 131 11.98 17.95 -4.69
C ASP A 131 13.44 18.26 -5.01
N GLU A 132 13.67 19.28 -5.82
CA GLU A 132 15.00 19.77 -6.21
C GLU A 132 15.79 20.32 -5.01
N HIS A 133 15.10 20.88 -4.01
CA HIS A 133 15.71 21.37 -2.77
C HIS A 133 15.96 20.26 -1.74
N GLY A 134 15.46 19.04 -2.00
CA GLY A 134 15.67 17.87 -1.17
C GLY A 134 16.88 17.05 -1.62
N LEU A 135 16.70 15.73 -1.65
CA LEU A 135 17.68 14.78 -2.19
C LEU A 135 17.69 14.75 -3.72
N ALA A 136 16.64 15.28 -4.37
CA ALA A 136 16.47 15.29 -5.82
C ALA A 136 16.76 13.93 -6.48
N LEU A 137 16.29 12.83 -5.88
CA LEU A 137 16.64 11.50 -6.35
C LEU A 137 16.05 11.25 -7.75
N ALA A 138 16.81 10.54 -8.59
CA ALA A 138 16.27 10.02 -9.84
C ALA A 138 15.06 9.11 -9.57
N ILE A 139 14.15 9.02 -10.55
CA ILE A 139 12.83 8.38 -10.38
C ILE A 139 12.89 6.92 -9.91
N ARG A 140 13.89 6.14 -10.34
CA ARG A 140 14.02 4.72 -9.96
C ARG A 140 14.39 4.55 -8.47
N PRO A 141 15.43 5.21 -7.93
CA PRO A 141 15.69 5.25 -6.50
C PRO A 141 14.50 5.72 -5.65
N GLN A 142 13.69 6.67 -6.12
CA GLN A 142 12.48 7.10 -5.39
C GLN A 142 11.53 5.90 -5.14
N PHE A 143 11.31 5.05 -6.14
CA PHE A 143 10.47 3.86 -6.00
C PHE A 143 11.04 2.79 -5.07
N VAL A 144 12.38 2.73 -4.92
CA VAL A 144 13.02 1.88 -3.89
C VAL A 144 12.70 2.43 -2.50
N VAL A 145 12.82 3.75 -2.30
CA VAL A 145 12.45 4.39 -1.03
C VAL A 145 10.97 4.15 -0.71
N TYR A 146 10.07 4.30 -1.69
CA TYR A 146 8.64 4.03 -1.51
C TYR A 146 8.36 2.56 -1.13
N SER A 147 9.12 1.61 -1.69
CA SER A 147 9.06 0.20 -1.29
C SER A 147 9.47 -0.01 0.18
N CYS A 148 10.50 0.70 0.65
CA CYS A 148 10.90 0.63 2.06
C CYS A 148 9.77 1.03 3.02
N PHE A 149 8.92 2.00 2.64
CA PHE A 149 7.74 2.36 3.44
C PHE A 149 6.74 1.21 3.56
N HIS A 150 6.53 0.45 2.49
CA HIS A 150 5.73 -0.78 2.56
C HIS A 150 6.38 -1.84 3.48
N GLY A 151 7.71 -1.93 3.47
CA GLY A 151 8.46 -2.76 4.43
C GLY A 151 8.23 -2.32 5.89
N VAL A 152 8.23 -1.02 6.17
CA VAL A 152 7.92 -0.46 7.51
C VAL A 152 6.49 -0.81 7.92
N ILE A 153 5.51 -0.67 7.02
CA ILE A 153 4.11 -1.05 7.29
C ILE A 153 4.02 -2.55 7.63
N ALA A 154 4.68 -3.41 6.85
CA ALA A 154 4.72 -4.83 7.13
C ALA A 154 5.33 -5.14 8.50
N LEU A 155 6.42 -4.46 8.87
CA LEU A 155 7.07 -4.57 10.18
C LEU A 155 6.11 -4.19 11.31
N ILE A 156 5.37 -3.09 11.18
CA ILE A 156 4.38 -2.64 12.18
C ILE A 156 3.31 -3.72 12.39
N PHE A 157 2.77 -4.29 11.31
CA PHE A 157 1.74 -5.33 11.41
C PHE A 157 2.27 -6.71 11.80
N SER A 158 3.58 -6.97 11.66
CA SER A 158 4.21 -8.22 12.09
C SER A 158 4.27 -8.38 13.62
N GLY A 159 4.40 -7.28 14.37
CA GLY A 159 4.54 -7.30 15.83
C GLY A 159 3.35 -7.94 16.56
N PRO A 160 2.10 -7.48 16.33
CA PRO A 160 0.90 -8.09 16.90
C PRO A 160 0.72 -9.57 16.53
N ILE A 161 1.11 -9.96 15.31
CA ILE A 161 1.06 -11.36 14.85
C ILE A 161 2.03 -12.20 15.68
N PHE A 162 3.29 -11.74 15.79
CA PHE A 162 4.31 -12.43 16.58
C PHE A 162 3.91 -12.56 18.05
N TRP A 163 3.33 -11.52 18.64
CA TRP A 163 2.80 -11.57 20.00
C TRP A 163 1.71 -12.63 20.18
N ARG A 164 0.78 -12.74 19.23
CA ARG A 164 -0.27 -13.78 19.23
C ARG A 164 0.32 -15.19 19.12
N VAL A 165 1.33 -15.38 18.27
CA VAL A 165 2.03 -16.67 18.13
C VAL A 165 2.76 -17.05 19.42
N ILE A 166 3.51 -16.13 20.04
CA ILE A 166 4.18 -16.38 21.34
C ILE A 166 3.17 -16.80 22.40
N LYS A 167 2.05 -16.06 22.51
CA LYS A 167 0.99 -16.36 23.49
C LYS A 167 0.39 -17.74 23.26
N TRP A 168 0.20 -18.13 22.01
CA TRP A 168 -0.32 -19.46 21.64
C TRP A 168 0.65 -20.58 22.04
N ILE A 169 1.94 -20.44 21.74
CA ILE A 169 2.99 -21.40 22.13
C ILE A 169 3.08 -21.53 23.66
N ARG A 170 3.08 -20.40 24.39
CA ARG A 170 3.12 -20.39 25.86
C ARG A 170 1.86 -20.97 26.49
N GLY A 171 0.71 -20.87 25.83
CA GLY A 171 -0.54 -21.49 26.27
C GLY A 171 -0.53 -23.01 26.12
N PHE A 172 0.15 -23.54 25.11
CA PHE A 172 0.38 -24.97 24.93
C PHE A 172 1.36 -25.54 25.96
N SER A 173 2.40 -24.78 26.33
CA SER A 173 3.39 -25.21 27.34
C SER A 173 2.84 -25.36 28.77
N LYS A 174 1.59 -24.93 29.03
CA LYS A 174 0.94 -24.99 30.35
C LYS A 174 -0.20 -26.03 30.44
N LYS A 175 -0.42 -26.83 29.38
CA LYS A 175 -1.32 -27.98 29.39
C LYS A 175 -0.50 -29.26 29.29
#